data_AF-A0A9W9ZRX1-F1
#
_entry.id   AF-A0A9W9ZRX1-F1
#
_cell.length_a   1.000
_cell.length_b   1.000
_cell.length_c   1.000
_cell.angle_alpha   90.00
_cell.angle_beta   90.00
_cell.angle_gamma   90.00
#
_symmetry.space_group_name_H-M   'P 1'
#
loop_
_entity.id
_entity.type
_entity.pdbx_description
1 polymer ?
#
loop_
_entity_poly.entity_id
_entity_poly.type
_entity_poly.pdbx_seq_one_letter_code
_entity_poly.pdbx_strand_id
1 'polypeptide(L)'
;MVSSLFQIVIGFTGLIGFLLRFIGPLDHSTHTHSDRPGTFQSSCGSRGNRKEISARSLSLLATCISIILPSIILFVVFLLTCDNVFLLSFTQIILAIAVSWIICAIVTAAGGFPSDPSIPQYKARTDARTAVLKEAKWFRFPYPGQWGTPTVSAAGVFGMLAGVLATIIESVGNYYACARLSGAPPPPKHAINRGIGIQGIGCLLAGAFGRRKWHNLVL
;
A
#
# COMPACT_ATOMS: atom_id res chain seq x y z
N MET A 1 -15.72 3.00 4.92
CA MET A 1 -16.71 2.83 6.01
C MET A 1 -17.93 2.06 5.53
N VAL A 2 -18.67 2.54 4.51
CA VAL A 2 -19.82 1.80 3.99
C VAL A 2 -19.40 0.44 3.40
N SER A 3 -18.42 0.42 2.49
CA SER A 3 -17.93 -0.83 1.87
C SER A 3 -17.34 -1.84 2.87
N SER A 4 -16.80 -1.37 4.00
CA SER A 4 -16.30 -2.25 5.06
C SER A 4 -17.42 -2.90 5.86
N LEU A 5 -18.61 -2.29 5.95
CA LEU A 5 -19.79 -2.96 6.53
C LEU A 5 -20.21 -4.15 5.67
N PHE A 6 -20.18 -4.01 4.35
CA PHE A 6 -20.42 -5.13 3.44
C PHE A 6 -19.40 -6.25 3.65
N GLN A 7 -18.12 -5.91 3.80
CA GLN A 7 -17.07 -6.89 4.11
C GLN A 7 -17.31 -7.64 5.43
N ILE A 8 -17.72 -6.92 6.48
CA ILE A 8 -18.07 -7.52 7.78
C ILE A 8 -19.22 -8.52 7.61
N VAL A 9 -20.28 -8.12 6.92
CA VAL A 9 -21.45 -8.98 6.67
C VAL A 9 -21.04 -10.22 5.87
N ILE A 10 -20.26 -10.05 4.80
CA ILE A 10 -19.78 -11.16 3.97
C ILE A 10 -18.87 -12.11 4.78
N GLY A 11 -18.01 -11.56 5.64
CA GLY A 11 -17.10 -12.33 6.48
C GLY A 11 -17.83 -13.18 7.53
N PHE A 12 -18.78 -12.59 8.26
CA PHE A 12 -19.50 -13.30 9.33
C PHE A 12 -20.64 -14.20 8.84
N THR A 13 -21.27 -13.91 7.70
CA THR A 13 -22.30 -14.80 7.11
C THR A 13 -21.71 -16.09 6.53
N GLY A 14 -20.39 -16.12 6.36
CA GLY A 14 -19.66 -17.28 5.85
C GLY A 14 -19.80 -17.51 4.35
N LEU A 15 -20.26 -16.49 3.62
CA LEU A 15 -20.36 -16.47 2.15
C LEU A 15 -19.01 -16.72 1.49
N ILE A 16 -17.90 -16.32 2.14
CA ILE A 16 -16.53 -16.57 1.66
C ILE A 16 -16.27 -18.07 1.53
N GLY A 17 -16.68 -18.90 2.49
CA GLY A 17 -16.54 -20.36 2.44
C GLY A 17 -17.22 -21.03 1.23
N PHE A 18 -18.22 -20.36 0.64
CA PHE A 18 -18.86 -20.75 -0.61
C PHE A 18 -18.11 -20.20 -1.84
N LEU A 19 -17.71 -18.91 -1.81
CA LEU A 19 -16.90 -18.26 -2.85
C LEU A 19 -15.54 -18.94 -3.07
N LEU A 20 -14.93 -19.50 -2.03
CA LEU A 20 -13.71 -20.31 -2.12
C LEU A 20 -13.83 -21.51 -3.06
N ARG A 21 -15.04 -21.98 -3.38
CA ARG A 21 -15.25 -23.05 -4.35
C ARG A 21 -15.00 -22.60 -5.79
N PHE A 22 -15.07 -21.30 -6.05
CA PHE A 22 -14.91 -20.72 -7.39
C PHE A 22 -13.54 -20.07 -7.60
N ILE A 23 -12.81 -19.77 -6.52
CA ILE A 23 -11.50 -19.10 -6.59
C ILE A 23 -10.41 -20.18 -6.70
N GLY A 24 -9.85 -20.32 -7.90
CA GLY A 24 -8.70 -21.19 -8.14
C GLY A 24 -7.36 -20.52 -7.80
N PRO A 25 -6.26 -21.30 -7.66
CA PRO A 25 -4.91 -20.74 -7.46
C PRO A 25 -4.43 -19.88 -8.64
N LEU A 26 -5.03 -20.03 -9.83
CA LEU A 26 -4.72 -19.22 -11.03
C LEU A 26 -5.31 -17.80 -10.97
N ASP A 27 -6.46 -17.60 -10.32
CA ASP A 27 -7.07 -16.27 -10.18
C ASP A 27 -6.31 -15.38 -9.19
N HIS A 28 -5.70 -15.99 -8.18
CA HIS A 28 -4.93 -15.24 -7.16
C HIS A 28 -3.64 -14.63 -7.73
N SER A 29 -2.92 -15.35 -8.58
CA SER A 29 -1.68 -14.87 -9.19
C SER A 29 -1.93 -13.75 -10.20
N THR A 30 -3.04 -13.81 -10.94
CA THR A 30 -3.42 -12.75 -11.90
C THR A 30 -3.93 -11.49 -11.22
N HIS A 31 -4.67 -11.59 -10.11
CA HIS A 31 -5.11 -10.42 -9.34
C HIS A 31 -3.95 -9.66 -8.67
N THR A 32 -3.07 -10.37 -7.97
CA THR A 32 -1.91 -9.74 -7.29
C THR A 32 -0.98 -9.00 -8.27
N HIS A 33 -0.87 -9.47 -9.52
CA HIS A 33 -0.14 -8.76 -10.57
C HIS A 33 -0.89 -7.54 -11.13
N SER A 34 -2.22 -7.55 -11.17
CA SER A 34 -3.03 -6.49 -11.76
C SER A 34 -3.29 -5.29 -10.83
N ASP A 35 -3.26 -5.47 -9.51
CA ASP A 35 -3.46 -4.36 -8.55
C ASP A 35 -2.20 -3.49 -8.34
N ARG A 36 -1.02 -4.06 -8.59
CA ARG A 36 0.29 -3.37 -8.43
C ARG A 36 0.45 -2.09 -9.27
N PRO A 37 0.04 -2.06 -10.55
CA PRO A 37 0.12 -0.84 -11.38
C PRO A 37 -0.74 0.34 -10.88
N GLY A 38 -1.95 0.06 -10.35
CA GLY A 38 -2.91 1.11 -9.96
C GLY A 38 -2.49 1.92 -8.73
N THR A 39 -1.84 1.27 -7.77
CA THR A 39 -1.29 1.94 -6.58
C THR A 39 -0.10 2.84 -6.90
N PHE A 40 0.69 2.48 -7.91
CA PHE A 40 1.82 3.28 -8.39
C PHE A 40 1.34 4.59 -9.05
N GLN A 41 0.31 4.50 -9.90
CA GLN A 41 -0.26 5.66 -10.59
C GLN A 41 -0.91 6.65 -9.60
N SER A 42 -1.45 6.16 -8.48
CA SER A 42 -2.02 6.97 -7.41
C SER A 42 -0.97 7.75 -6.59
N SER A 43 0.28 7.28 -6.56
CA SER A 43 1.40 7.94 -5.86
C SER A 43 2.06 9.05 -6.70
N CYS A 44 2.02 8.94 -8.02
CA CYS A 44 2.43 10.02 -8.94
C CYS A 44 1.26 11.00 -9.13
N GLY A 45 1.15 12.00 -8.25
CA GLY A 45 0.05 12.96 -8.24
C GLY A 45 -0.34 13.57 -9.60
N SER A 46 -1.65 13.67 -9.83
CA SER A 46 -2.28 14.28 -11.01
C SER A 46 -1.87 15.75 -11.21
N ARG A 47 -1.19 16.05 -12.32
CA ARG A 47 -1.32 17.30 -13.10
C ARG A 47 -0.54 17.21 -14.41
N GLY A 48 -1.19 16.75 -15.47
CA GLY A 48 -0.64 16.75 -16.83
C GLY A 48 -1.48 15.90 -17.78
N ASN A 49 -1.39 16.21 -19.06
CA ASN A 49 -2.28 15.67 -20.09
C ASN A 49 -2.22 14.14 -20.18
N ARG A 50 -3.43 13.54 -20.27
CA ARG A 50 -3.75 12.11 -20.09
C ARG A 50 -2.93 11.09 -20.91
N LYS A 51 -2.17 11.49 -21.92
CA LYS A 51 -1.40 10.59 -22.80
C LYS A 51 0.11 10.58 -22.51
N GLU A 52 0.66 11.68 -22.02
CA GLU A 52 2.10 11.80 -21.74
C GLU A 52 2.46 11.36 -20.33
N ILE A 53 1.54 11.51 -19.36
CA ILE A 53 1.75 11.02 -18.00
C ILE A 53 1.85 9.49 -18.00
N SER A 54 0.99 8.78 -18.72
CA SER A 54 1.00 7.31 -18.76
C SER A 54 2.33 6.77 -19.28
N ALA A 55 2.83 7.33 -20.40
CA ALA A 55 4.11 6.95 -20.99
C ALA A 55 5.31 7.32 -20.10
N ARG A 56 5.29 8.49 -19.46
CA ARG A 56 6.37 8.93 -18.55
C ARG A 56 6.35 8.22 -17.20
N SER A 57 5.19 7.87 -16.67
CA SER A 57 5.08 7.07 -15.44
C SER A 57 5.46 5.62 -15.69
N LEU A 58 5.15 5.07 -16.87
CA LEU A 58 5.57 3.73 -17.25
C LEU A 58 7.07 3.68 -17.56
N SER A 59 7.65 4.74 -18.13
CA SER A 59 9.10 4.82 -18.37
C SER A 59 9.89 5.10 -17.08
N LEU A 60 9.37 5.93 -16.16
CA LEU A 60 9.93 6.11 -14.81
C LEU A 60 9.80 4.85 -13.97
N LEU A 61 8.68 4.13 -14.06
CA LEU A 61 8.54 2.83 -13.43
C LEU A 61 9.49 1.81 -14.06
N ALA A 62 9.65 1.79 -15.38
CA ALA A 62 10.59 0.91 -16.06
C ALA A 62 12.05 1.25 -15.74
N THR A 63 12.42 2.52 -15.59
CA THR A 63 13.77 2.91 -15.15
C THR A 63 13.98 2.69 -13.66
N CYS A 64 12.99 2.95 -12.80
CA CYS A 64 13.05 2.57 -11.39
C CYS A 64 13.14 1.05 -11.23
N ILE A 65 12.36 0.26 -11.96
CA ILE A 65 12.45 -1.20 -12.00
C ILE A 65 13.82 -1.61 -12.57
N SER A 66 14.32 -1.03 -13.67
CA SER A 66 15.63 -1.35 -14.24
C SER A 66 16.84 -0.87 -13.42
N ILE A 67 16.68 0.08 -12.49
CA ILE A 67 17.76 0.53 -11.58
C ILE A 67 17.66 -0.21 -10.24
N ILE A 68 16.44 -0.40 -9.74
CA ILE A 68 16.17 -1.02 -8.43
C ILE A 68 16.24 -2.55 -8.54
N LEU A 69 15.78 -3.20 -9.62
CA LEU A 69 15.93 -4.66 -9.79
C LEU A 69 17.39 -5.09 -9.76
N PRO A 70 18.31 -4.57 -10.58
CA PRO A 70 19.70 -5.01 -10.52
C PRO A 70 20.34 -4.63 -9.18
N SER A 71 19.98 -3.51 -8.56
CA SER A 71 20.47 -3.16 -7.22
C SER A 71 19.98 -4.13 -6.14
N ILE A 72 18.71 -4.55 -6.20
CA ILE A 72 18.11 -5.54 -5.29
C ILE A 72 18.64 -6.94 -5.61
N ILE A 73 18.80 -7.32 -6.87
CA ILE A 73 19.32 -8.62 -7.30
C ILE A 73 20.78 -8.74 -6.91
N LEU A 74 21.61 -7.71 -7.13
CA LEU A 74 23.02 -7.70 -6.73
C LEU A 74 23.15 -7.76 -5.20
N PHE A 75 22.28 -7.06 -4.47
CA PHE A 75 22.22 -7.12 -3.01
C PHE A 75 21.71 -8.47 -2.50
N VAL A 76 20.72 -9.08 -3.14
CA VAL A 76 20.22 -10.43 -2.83
C VAL A 76 21.29 -11.48 -3.11
N VAL A 77 22.00 -11.41 -4.24
CA VAL A 77 23.11 -12.32 -4.59
C VAL A 77 24.29 -12.16 -3.62
N PHE A 78 24.62 -10.93 -3.22
CA PHE A 78 25.61 -10.66 -2.18
C PHE A 78 25.21 -11.28 -0.83
N LEU A 79 23.93 -11.23 -0.47
CA LEU A 79 23.41 -11.84 0.76
C LEU A 79 23.30 -13.37 0.68
N LEU A 80 23.08 -13.95 -0.50
CA LEU A 80 23.07 -15.41 -0.73
C LEU A 80 24.46 -16.06 -0.63
N THR A 81 25.53 -15.27 -0.60
CA THR A 81 26.90 -15.76 -0.40
C THR A 81 27.23 -15.99 1.09
N CYS A 82 26.33 -15.56 1.99
CA CYS A 82 26.45 -15.77 3.42
C CYS A 82 25.37 -16.75 3.89
N ASP A 83 25.76 -17.85 4.52
CA ASP A 83 24.86 -18.98 4.83
C ASP A 83 23.79 -18.71 5.90
N ASN A 84 23.81 -17.54 6.57
CA ASN A 84 23.00 -17.26 7.77
C ASN A 84 21.97 -16.13 7.62
N VAL A 85 21.51 -15.81 6.41
CA VAL A 85 20.85 -14.52 6.14
C VAL A 85 19.34 -14.60 5.84
N PHE A 86 18.61 -15.55 6.42
CA PHE A 86 17.15 -15.59 6.30
C PHE A 86 16.46 -14.36 6.94
N LEU A 87 17.11 -13.75 7.94
CA LEU A 87 16.61 -12.56 8.63
C LEU A 87 16.71 -11.26 7.81
N LEU A 88 17.61 -11.15 6.82
CA LEU A 88 17.74 -9.90 6.06
C LEU A 88 16.70 -9.74 4.95
N SER A 89 16.07 -10.81 4.46
CA SER A 89 15.10 -10.71 3.35
C SER A 89 13.93 -9.77 3.67
N PHE A 90 13.40 -9.77 4.90
CA PHE A 90 12.32 -8.86 5.31
C PHE A 90 12.80 -7.41 5.54
N THR A 91 14.10 -7.20 5.78
CA THR A 91 14.68 -5.87 6.04
C THR A 91 15.06 -5.10 4.78
N GLN A 92 15.03 -5.73 3.60
CA GLN A 92 15.54 -5.15 2.35
C GLN A 92 14.81 -3.86 1.95
N ILE A 93 13.49 -3.81 2.12
CA ILE A 93 12.69 -2.63 1.75
C ILE A 93 12.99 -1.45 2.67
N ILE A 94 13.05 -1.69 3.99
CA ILE A 94 13.34 -0.65 4.99
C ILE A 94 14.77 -0.13 4.79
N LEU A 95 15.73 -1.03 4.56
CA LEU A 95 17.12 -0.69 4.28
C LEU A 95 17.25 0.14 3.00
N ALA A 96 16.57 -0.24 1.92
CA ALA A 96 16.58 0.52 0.66
C ALA A 96 16.03 1.95 0.84
N ILE A 97 14.93 2.10 1.58
CA ILE A 97 14.35 3.41 1.90
C ILE A 97 15.33 4.23 2.76
N ALA A 98 15.97 3.61 3.75
CA ALA A 98 16.93 4.29 4.62
C ALA A 98 18.16 4.78 3.84
N VAL A 99 18.75 3.93 2.99
CA VAL A 99 19.89 4.30 2.15
C VAL A 99 19.52 5.42 1.18
N SER A 100 18.37 5.32 0.51
CA SER A 100 17.87 6.38 -0.37
C SER A 100 17.71 7.71 0.36
N TRP A 101 17.15 7.69 1.58
CA TRP A 101 17.00 8.89 2.40
C TRP A 101 18.35 9.49 2.82
N ILE A 102 19.33 8.66 3.21
CA ILE A 102 20.69 9.10 3.58
C ILE A 102 21.39 9.78 2.39
N ILE A 103 21.30 9.19 1.19
CA ILE A 103 21.86 9.79 -0.02
C ILE A 103 21.22 11.15 -0.29
N CYS A 104 19.89 11.24 -0.22
CA CYS A 104 19.19 12.52 -0.35
C CYS A 104 19.63 13.54 0.72
N ALA A 105 19.91 13.11 1.95
CA ALA A 105 20.40 13.97 3.02
C ALA A 105 21.80 14.54 2.70
N ILE A 106 22.72 13.68 2.25
CA ILE A 106 24.09 14.09 1.87
C ILE A 106 24.06 15.08 0.71
N VAL A 107 23.29 14.78 -0.36
CA VAL A 107 23.18 15.67 -1.52
C VAL A 107 22.50 16.99 -1.15
N THR A 108 21.54 16.98 -0.23
CA THR A 108 20.93 18.20 0.31
C THR A 108 21.96 19.05 1.06
N ALA A 109 22.78 18.44 1.92
CA ALA A 109 23.84 19.13 2.67
C ALA A 109 24.96 19.68 1.75
N ALA A 110 25.25 18.98 0.66
CA ALA A 110 26.21 19.42 -0.37
C ALA A 110 25.64 20.51 -1.31
N GLY A 111 24.38 20.91 -1.17
CA GLY A 111 23.76 21.94 -2.01
C GLY A 111 23.40 21.48 -3.42
N GLY A 112 23.33 20.17 -3.69
CA GLY A 112 23.09 19.62 -5.03
C GLY A 112 21.65 19.76 -5.54
N PHE A 113 20.72 20.22 -4.72
CA PHE A 113 19.31 20.39 -5.10
C PHE A 113 18.89 21.86 -5.17
N PRO A 114 18.07 22.25 -6.16
CA PRO A 114 17.59 23.62 -6.28
C PRO A 114 16.75 24.04 -5.07
N SER A 115 16.78 25.32 -4.72
CA SER A 115 16.03 25.89 -3.59
C SER A 115 14.63 26.40 -3.97
N ASP A 116 14.29 26.42 -5.27
CA ASP A 116 13.00 26.88 -5.77
C ASP A 116 11.91 25.79 -5.63
N PRO A 117 10.83 26.03 -4.86
CA PRO A 117 9.73 25.07 -4.68
C PRO A 117 8.94 24.72 -5.95
N SER A 118 9.05 25.53 -7.00
CA SER A 118 8.37 25.29 -8.28
C SER A 118 8.99 24.14 -9.08
N ILE A 119 10.25 23.80 -8.80
CA ILE A 119 10.99 22.76 -9.51
C ILE A 119 10.71 21.39 -8.87
N PRO A 120 10.38 20.34 -9.64
CA PRO A 120 10.09 19.01 -9.09
C PRO A 120 11.21 18.42 -8.22
N GLN A 121 12.47 18.74 -8.56
CA GLN A 121 13.67 18.29 -7.85
C GLN A 121 13.77 18.84 -6.42
N TYR A 122 13.11 19.97 -6.12
CA TYR A 122 13.04 20.51 -4.76
C TYR A 122 12.38 19.53 -3.78
N LYS A 123 11.42 18.72 -4.26
CA LYS A 123 10.71 17.74 -3.42
C LYS A 123 11.59 16.58 -2.95
N ALA A 124 12.75 16.36 -3.58
CA ALA A 124 13.71 15.34 -3.18
C ALA A 124 14.60 15.78 -2.00
N ARG A 125 14.57 17.07 -1.64
CA ARG A 125 15.34 17.59 -0.51
C ARG A 125 14.78 17.10 0.82
N THR A 126 15.69 16.77 1.73
CA THR A 126 15.32 16.33 3.08
C THR A 126 14.82 17.47 3.96
N ASP A 127 15.24 18.71 3.70
CA ASP A 127 14.86 19.90 4.45
C ASP A 127 13.51 20.51 4.02
N ALA A 128 12.97 20.12 2.85
CA ALA A 128 11.76 20.68 2.24
C ALA A 128 10.49 20.59 3.11
N ARG A 129 10.44 19.67 4.09
CA ARG A 129 9.28 19.49 5.00
C ARG A 129 9.64 19.63 6.47
N THR A 130 10.78 20.22 6.80
CA THR A 130 11.22 20.41 8.20
C THR A 130 10.27 21.29 9.01
N ALA A 131 9.58 22.23 8.37
CA ALA A 131 8.54 23.04 9.01
C ALA A 131 7.41 22.18 9.61
N VAL A 132 7.02 21.10 8.92
CA VAL A 132 5.97 20.18 9.41
C VAL A 132 6.42 19.45 10.67
N LEU A 133 7.70 19.08 10.76
CA LEU A 133 8.27 18.49 11.97
C LEU A 133 8.27 19.48 13.14
N LYS A 134 8.58 20.76 12.88
CA LYS A 134 8.59 21.81 13.91
C LYS A 134 7.20 22.15 14.44
N GLU A 135 6.19 22.12 13.57
CA GLU A 135 4.80 22.41 13.93
C GLU A 135 4.04 21.19 14.47
N ALA A 136 4.61 19.99 14.34
CA ALA A 136 3.99 18.77 14.81
C ALA A 136 3.92 18.74 16.35
N LYS A 137 2.74 18.47 16.88
CA LYS A 137 2.56 18.20 18.31
C LYS A 137 3.23 16.88 18.67
N TRP A 138 3.99 16.86 19.76
CA TRP A 138 4.65 15.66 20.31
C TRP A 138 3.67 14.51 20.56
N PHE A 139 2.47 14.83 21.05
CA PHE A 139 1.39 13.86 21.24
C PHE A 139 0.15 14.32 20.48
N ARG A 140 -0.38 13.43 19.64
CA ARG A 140 -1.66 13.61 18.95
C ARG A 140 -2.52 12.38 19.17
N PHE A 141 -3.57 12.53 19.96
CA PHE A 141 -4.56 11.47 20.15
C PHE A 141 -5.54 11.45 18.96
N PRO A 142 -5.60 10.37 18.16
CA PRO A 142 -6.57 10.28 17.08
C PRO A 142 -7.96 10.02 17.66
N TYR A 143 -8.93 10.89 17.35
CA TYR A 143 -10.32 10.69 17.69
C TYR A 143 -11.16 10.49 16.42
N PRO A 144 -12.25 9.70 16.49
CA PRO A 144 -13.11 9.47 15.34
C PRO A 144 -13.74 10.79 14.90
N GLY A 145 -13.81 11.03 13.59
CA GLY A 145 -14.39 12.26 13.05
C GLY A 145 -13.50 13.52 13.13
N GLN A 146 -12.22 13.40 13.55
CA GLN A 146 -11.28 14.54 13.66
C GLN A 146 -11.01 15.31 12.35
N TRP A 147 -11.49 14.80 11.22
CA TRP A 147 -11.30 15.40 9.91
C TRP A 147 -12.58 15.92 9.27
N GLY A 148 -13.71 15.91 10.00
CA GLY A 148 -15.04 16.30 9.49
C GLY A 148 -16.05 15.14 9.46
N THR A 149 -17.25 15.42 8.96
CA THR A 149 -18.35 14.45 8.84
C THR A 149 -18.15 13.51 7.65
N PRO A 150 -18.38 12.20 7.80
CA PRO A 150 -18.24 11.26 6.68
C PRO A 150 -19.28 11.56 5.59
N THR A 151 -18.80 11.85 4.38
CA THR A 151 -19.65 12.03 3.20
C THR A 151 -19.76 10.73 2.44
N VAL A 152 -20.97 10.32 2.08
CA VAL A 152 -21.22 9.10 1.29
C VAL A 152 -21.64 9.50 -0.12
N SER A 153 -20.89 9.03 -1.12
CA SER A 153 -21.24 9.15 -2.54
C SER A 153 -21.46 7.76 -3.11
N ALA A 154 -22.51 7.57 -3.92
CA ALA A 154 -22.80 6.29 -4.54
C ALA A 154 -21.64 5.79 -5.41
N ALA A 155 -21.07 6.65 -6.25
CA ALA A 155 -19.92 6.33 -7.09
C ALA A 155 -18.73 5.84 -6.25
N GLY A 156 -18.50 6.51 -5.12
CA GLY A 156 -17.47 6.15 -4.16
C GLY A 156 -17.68 4.83 -3.47
N VAL A 157 -18.92 4.53 -3.10
CA VAL A 157 -19.27 3.25 -2.47
C VAL A 157 -19.01 2.11 -3.44
N PHE A 158 -19.42 2.23 -4.71
CA PHE A 158 -19.17 1.22 -5.73
C PHE A 158 -17.68 1.05 -6.04
N GLY A 159 -16.93 2.15 -6.17
CA GLY A 159 -15.47 2.10 -6.36
C GLY A 159 -14.75 1.42 -5.20
N MET A 160 -15.11 1.76 -3.96
CA MET A 160 -14.53 1.15 -2.76
C MET A 160 -15.01 -0.29 -2.52
N LEU A 161 -16.21 -0.67 -2.97
CA LEU A 161 -16.69 -2.05 -2.92
C LEU A 161 -15.86 -2.97 -3.82
N ALA A 162 -15.50 -2.52 -5.03
CA ALA A 162 -14.62 -3.29 -5.91
C ALA A 162 -13.25 -3.53 -5.26
N GLY A 163 -12.66 -2.50 -4.65
CA GLY A 163 -11.40 -2.63 -3.90
C GLY A 163 -11.53 -3.59 -2.71
N VAL A 164 -12.63 -3.51 -1.95
CA VAL A 164 -12.89 -4.44 -0.85
C VAL A 164 -12.97 -5.90 -1.33
N LEU A 165 -13.66 -6.16 -2.45
CA LEU A 165 -13.74 -7.51 -3.01
C LEU A 165 -12.36 -8.03 -3.44
N ALA A 166 -11.55 -7.20 -4.10
CA ALA A 166 -10.18 -7.54 -4.45
C ALA A 166 -9.35 -7.90 -3.20
N THR A 167 -9.44 -7.08 -2.14
CA THR A 167 -8.70 -7.36 -0.88
C THR A 167 -9.13 -8.64 -0.17
N ILE A 168 -10.40 -9.05 -0.30
CA ILE A 168 -10.88 -10.33 0.24
C ILE A 168 -10.20 -11.49 -0.48
N ILE A 169 -10.13 -11.45 -1.82
CA ILE A 169 -9.51 -12.49 -2.64
C ILE A 169 -8.01 -12.59 -2.32
N GLU A 170 -7.33 -11.44 -2.23
CA GLU A 170 -5.91 -11.37 -1.84
C GLU A 170 -5.69 -11.96 -0.43
N SER A 171 -6.56 -11.61 0.52
CA SER A 171 -6.44 -12.08 1.91
C SER A 171 -6.61 -13.58 2.04
N VAL A 172 -7.54 -14.16 1.27
CA VAL A 172 -7.71 -15.61 1.19
C VAL A 172 -6.43 -16.29 0.72
N GLY A 173 -5.84 -15.84 -0.39
CA GLY A 173 -4.62 -16.46 -0.90
C GLY A 173 -3.44 -16.28 0.04
N ASN A 174 -3.36 -15.15 0.74
CA ASN A 174 -2.39 -14.95 1.82
C ASN A 174 -2.56 -15.96 2.96
N TYR A 175 -3.78 -16.32 3.36
CA TYR A 175 -3.99 -17.37 4.37
C TYR A 175 -3.45 -18.73 3.91
N TYR A 176 -3.68 -19.12 2.65
CA TYR A 176 -3.15 -20.37 2.10
C TYR A 176 -1.62 -20.32 1.92
N ALA A 177 -1.06 -19.19 1.48
CA ALA A 177 0.37 -19.01 1.36
C ALA A 177 1.06 -19.07 2.72
N CYS A 178 0.52 -18.37 3.73
CA CYS A 178 1.02 -18.42 5.11
C CYS A 178 0.93 -19.83 5.69
N ALA A 179 -0.18 -20.55 5.49
CA ALA A 179 -0.29 -21.93 5.97
C ALA A 179 0.80 -22.83 5.35
N ARG A 180 1.06 -22.71 4.04
CA ARG A 180 2.13 -23.46 3.35
C ARG A 180 3.53 -23.07 3.84
N LEU A 181 3.80 -21.79 4.01
CA LEU A 181 5.09 -21.28 4.50
C LEU A 181 5.36 -21.68 5.95
N SER A 182 4.32 -21.72 6.78
CA SER A 182 4.39 -22.14 8.18
C SER A 182 4.32 -23.66 8.37
N GLY A 183 4.20 -24.46 7.30
CA GLY A 183 4.01 -25.91 7.39
C GLY A 183 2.70 -26.33 8.08
N ALA A 184 1.74 -25.41 8.22
CA ALA A 184 0.46 -25.64 8.88
C ALA A 184 -0.55 -26.29 7.92
N PRO A 185 -1.52 -27.06 8.43
CA PRO A 185 -2.61 -27.58 7.60
C PRO A 185 -3.44 -26.44 6.98
N PRO A 186 -4.12 -26.68 5.85
CA PRO A 186 -4.93 -25.66 5.20
C PRO A 186 -5.98 -25.08 6.16
N PRO A 187 -6.13 -23.75 6.23
CA PRO A 187 -6.96 -23.10 7.23
C PRO A 187 -8.43 -23.50 7.05
N PRO A 188 -9.15 -23.84 8.14
CA PRO A 188 -10.54 -24.24 8.03
C PRO A 188 -11.44 -23.05 7.66
N LYS A 189 -12.56 -23.32 6.98
CA LYS A 189 -13.46 -22.28 6.43
C LYS A 189 -13.93 -21.27 7.48
N HIS A 190 -14.20 -21.72 8.70
CA HIS A 190 -14.65 -20.85 9.79
C HIS A 190 -13.55 -19.87 10.24
N ALA A 191 -12.27 -20.25 10.16
CA ALA A 191 -11.15 -19.36 10.49
C ALA A 191 -10.97 -18.28 9.42
N ILE A 192 -11.11 -18.65 8.13
CA ILE A 192 -11.06 -17.70 7.01
C ILE A 192 -12.20 -16.67 7.12
N ASN A 193 -13.44 -17.14 7.35
CA ASN A 193 -14.61 -16.28 7.50
C ASN A 193 -14.42 -15.26 8.65
N ARG A 194 -13.93 -15.71 9.81
CA ARG A 194 -13.60 -14.84 10.95
C ARG A 194 -12.48 -13.85 10.62
N GLY A 195 -11.46 -14.30 9.88
CA GLY A 195 -10.36 -13.47 9.38
C GLY A 195 -10.83 -12.30 8.51
N ILE A 196 -11.73 -12.58 7.57
CA ILE A 196 -12.33 -11.53 6.72
C ILE A 196 -13.25 -10.61 7.53
N GLY A 197 -14.02 -11.16 8.46
CA GLY A 197 -14.87 -10.37 9.36
C GLY A 197 -14.08 -9.37 10.21
N ILE A 198 -12.98 -9.82 10.82
CA ILE A 198 -12.11 -8.94 11.63
C ILE A 198 -11.36 -7.92 10.76
N GLN A 199 -10.97 -8.29 9.54
CA GLN A 199 -10.41 -7.34 8.57
C GLN A 199 -11.39 -6.22 8.24
N GLY A 200 -12.67 -6.55 8.00
CA GLY A 200 -13.71 -5.56 7.76
C GLY A 200 -13.91 -4.60 8.95
N ILE A 201 -13.84 -5.11 10.19
CA ILE A 201 -13.86 -4.26 11.40
C ILE A 201 -12.65 -3.33 11.43
N GLY A 202 -11.46 -3.84 11.14
CA GLY A 202 -10.24 -3.03 11.02
C GLY A 202 -10.39 -1.92 9.99
N CYS A 203 -10.93 -2.21 8.80
CA CYS A 203 -11.21 -1.23 7.76
C CYS A 203 -12.26 -0.19 8.18
N LEU A 204 -13.27 -0.59 8.96
CA LEU A 204 -14.28 0.33 9.49
C LEU A 204 -13.65 1.31 10.48
N LEU A 205 -12.86 0.80 11.43
CA LEU A 205 -12.14 1.62 12.40
C LEU A 205 -11.13 2.53 11.70
N ALA A 206 -10.32 1.99 10.78
CA ALA A 206 -9.38 2.79 9.98
C ALA A 206 -10.08 3.89 9.19
N GLY A 207 -11.30 3.63 8.69
CA GLY A 207 -12.15 4.65 8.06
C GLY A 207 -12.65 5.71 9.06
N ALA A 208 -13.06 5.31 10.26
CA ALA A 208 -13.56 6.21 11.30
C ALA A 208 -12.46 7.14 11.87
N PHE A 209 -11.24 6.61 12.02
CA PHE A 209 -10.06 7.36 12.49
C PHE A 209 -9.25 8.02 11.34
N GLY A 210 -9.61 7.75 10.08
CA GLY A 210 -8.83 8.00 8.86
C GLY A 210 -8.34 9.43 8.66
N ARG A 211 -7.35 9.65 7.79
CA ARG A 211 -6.39 10.79 7.83
C ARG A 211 -6.68 12.03 6.93
N ARG A 212 -7.87 12.22 6.35
CA ARG A 212 -8.12 13.33 5.39
C ARG A 212 -9.33 14.19 5.76
N LYS A 213 -9.16 15.52 5.66
CA LYS A 213 -10.26 16.50 5.69
C LYS A 213 -11.32 16.10 4.66
N TRP A 214 -12.54 15.82 5.10
CA TRP A 214 -13.69 15.38 4.30
C TRP A 214 -14.25 16.45 3.33
N HIS A 215 -13.50 17.53 3.09
CA HIS A 215 -14.04 18.74 2.50
C HIS A 215 -13.73 18.92 1.01
N ASN A 216 -12.96 18.02 0.36
CA ASN A 216 -12.48 18.30 -1.00
C ASN A 216 -12.22 17.10 -1.93
N LEU A 217 -12.76 15.91 -1.69
CA LEU A 217 -12.74 14.85 -2.70
C LEU A 217 -14.06 14.06 -2.67
N VAL A 218 -14.80 14.19 -3.77
CA VAL A 218 -15.70 13.14 -4.24
C VAL A 218 -14.88 11.85 -4.34
N LEU A 219 -15.36 10.82 -3.66
CA LEU A 219 -14.87 9.45 -3.73
C LEU A 219 -14.80 8.93 -5.18
#